data_AF-A0A520J2X7-F1
#
_entry.id   AF-A0A520J2X7-F1
#
_cell.length_a   1.000
_cell.length_b   1.000
_cell.length_c   1.000
_cell.angle_alpha   90.00
_cell.angle_beta   90.00
_cell.angle_gamma   90.00
#
_symmetry.space_group_name_H-M   'P 1'
#
loop_
_entity.id
_entity.type
_entity.pdbx_description
1 polymer ?
#
loop_
_entity_poly.entity_id
_entity_poly.type
_entity_poly.pdbx_seq_one_letter_code
_entity_poly.pdbx_strand_id
1 'polypeptide(L)' 'MSWLNSVRNVLPFVAKRETPENLWHKCKGCGQMVFTKEL' A
#
# COMPACT_ATOMS: atom_id res chain seq x y z
N MET A 1 27.16 2.85 20.33
CA MET A 1 26.13 1.79 20.20
C MET A 1 24.88 2.24 20.93
N SER A 2 23.97 2.92 20.24
CA SER A 2 22.66 3.22 20.80
C SER A 2 21.69 2.13 20.36
N TRP A 3 20.77 1.77 21.25
CA TRP A 3 19.67 0.83 20.98
C TRP A 3 18.93 1.15 19.66
N LEU A 4 18.80 2.44 19.32
CA LEU A 4 18.16 2.92 18.10
C LEU A 4 18.86 2.47 16.81
N ASN A 5 20.18 2.31 16.82
CA ASN A 5 20.93 1.84 15.65
C ASN A 5 20.74 0.34 15.42
N SER A 6 20.65 -0.45 16.49
CA SER A 6 20.37 -1.88 16.39
C SER A 6 18.97 -2.14 15.84
N VAL A 7 17.96 -1.39 16.29
CA VAL A 7 16.56 -1.58 15.83
C VAL A 7 16.39 -1.26 14.33
N ARG A 8 17.05 -0.23 13.81
CA ARG A 8 16.97 0.13 12.38
C ARG A 8 17.59 -0.90 11.43
N ASN A 9 18.59 -1.65 11.89
CA ASN A 9 19.23 -2.68 11.07
C ASN A 9 18.44 -3.99 11.01
N VAL A 10 17.60 -4.24 12.01
CA VAL A 10 16.84 -5.50 12.15
C VAL A 10 15.42 -5.37 11.61
N LEU A 11 14.89 -4.15 11.53
CA LEU A 11 13.66 -3.88 10.81
C LEU A 11 13.99 -3.89 9.31
N PRO A 12 13.64 -4.95 8.55
CA PRO A 12 13.62 -4.81 7.10
C PRO A 12 12.71 -3.63 6.83
N PHE A 13 13.21 -2.61 6.12
CA PHE A 13 12.37 -1.58 5.54
C PHE A 13 11.21 -2.32 4.89
N VAL A 14 10.04 -2.24 5.54
CA VAL A 14 8.88 -3.08 5.22
C VAL A 14 8.73 -3.02 3.71
N ALA A 15 8.80 -4.18 3.05
CA ALA A 15 8.66 -4.27 1.61
C ALA A 15 7.48 -3.40 1.22
N LYS A 16 7.76 -2.39 0.39
CA LYS A 16 6.78 -1.39 -0.02
C LYS A 16 5.58 -2.19 -0.52
N ARG A 17 4.45 -2.13 0.19
CA ARG A 17 3.23 -2.82 -0.25
C ARG A 17 3.00 -2.35 -1.67
N GLU A 18 3.01 -3.27 -2.64
CA GLU A 18 2.69 -2.96 -4.03
C GLU A 18 1.22 -2.55 -4.05
N THR A 19 0.96 -1.26 -3.82
CA THR A 19 -0.38 -0.72 -3.94
C THR A 19 -0.70 -0.69 -5.42
N PRO A 20 -1.76 -1.36 -5.88
CA PRO A 20 -2.10 -1.37 -7.29
C PRO A 20 -2.35 0.05 -7.76
N GLU A 21 -1.82 0.39 -8.93
CA GLU A 21 -1.84 1.76 -9.46
C GLU A 21 -3.26 2.24 -9.80
N ASN A 22 -4.21 1.31 -9.93
CA ASN A 22 -5.59 1.56 -10.33
C ASN A 22 -6.58 1.14 -9.24
N LEU A 23 -6.52 1.83 -8.11
CA LEU A 23 -7.47 1.70 -7.00
C LEU A 23 -8.91 2.11 -7.36
N TRP A 24 -9.09 2.82 -8.47
CA TRP A 24 -10.37 3.34 -8.90
C TRP A 24 -10.70 2.86 -10.31
N HIS A 25 -11.92 2.36 -10.49
CA HIS A 25 -12.44 2.02 -11.79
C HIS A 25 -13.79 2.70 -12.03
N LYS A 26 -14.08 3.00 -13.30
CA LYS A 26 -15.35 3.61 -13.69
C LYS A 26 -16.43 2.53 -13.78
N CYS A 27 -17.48 2.69 -12.98
CA CYS A 27 -18.68 1.87 -13.03
C CYS A 27 -19.37 2.06 -14.38
N LYS A 28 -19.46 1.00 -15.19
CA LYS A 28 -20.09 1.06 -16.53
C LYS A 28 -21.60 1.30 -16.49
N GLY A 29 -22.28 0.94 -15.39
CA GLY A 29 -23.74 1.12 -15.25
C GLY A 29 -24.16 2.47 -14.67
N CYS A 30 -23.32 3.06 -13.82
CA CYS A 30 -23.67 4.23 -13.03
C CYS A 30 -22.79 5.46 -13.30
N GLY A 31 -21.70 5.30 -14.07
CA GLY A 31 -20.79 6.37 -14.45
C GLY A 31 -19.90 6.90 -13.32
N GLN A 32 -20.08 6.42 -12.10
CA GLN A 32 -19.33 6.83 -10.92
C GLN A 32 -17.97 6.11 -10.82
N MET A 33 -17.01 6.76 -10.16
CA MET A 33 -15.72 6.16 -9.83
C MET A 33 -15.87 5.33 -8.55
N VAL A 34 -15.52 4.05 -8.61
CA VAL A 34 -15.67 3.11 -7.49
C VAL A 34 -14.30 2.60 -7.08
N PHE A 35 -14.06 2.59 -5.76
CA PHE A 35 -12.84 2.07 -5.17
C PHE A 35 -12.83 0.54 -5.20
N THR A 36 -11.81 -0.04 -5.83
CA THR A 36 -11.59 -1.47 -5.90
C THR A 36 -10.91 -1.90 -4.60
N LYS A 37 -11.69 -2.37 -3.62
CA LYS A 37 -11.17 -2.90 -2.37
C LYS A 37 -10.52 -4.26 -2.63
N GLU A 38 -9.24 -4.41 -2.29
CA GLU A 38 -8.54 -5.70 -2.29
C GLU A 38 -9.22 -6.63 -1.28
N LEU A 39 -9.56 -7.85 -1.72
CA LEU A 39 -10.08 -8.95 -0.89
C LEU A 39 -8.91 -9.71 -0.26
#